data_AF-A0A3E1D7E2-F1
#
_entry.id   AF-A0A3E1D7E2-F1
#
_cell.length_a   1.000
_cell.length_b   1.000
_cell.length_c   1.000
_cell.angle_alpha   90.00
_cell.angle_beta   90.00
_cell.angle_gamma   90.00
#
_symmetry.space_group_name_H-M   'P 1'
#
loop_
_entity.id
_entity.type
_entity.pdbx_description
1 polymer ?
#
loop_
_entity_poly.entity_id
_entity_poly.type
_entity_poly.pdbx_seq_one_letter_code
_entity_poly.pdbx_strand_id
1 'polypeptide(L)'
;MRTPVHTPRRCLFRRFLECLLYVNCSHPELAKTLIMKTKQYQQWLECQKYQPVTIQAQIHRVERVEKYLGDLDSLFDSDQLSSVIESLRYTANDLRNARSNPTPIPIDGDLCANLASYRDAVKRYRKFLIDPLFTPPELNQELDANPQLTVTDEDAGQRIGLERDMQAALRLKIEQLESGLSVIDDGAERSVDSGFIDITARDSSGVTVVIELKTGIAGQRAVAQILSYMGDIMLEQNGAKVRGILVASDFDSRAKAAARMVPDLILRKYSVRFSFSDGAE
;
A
#
# COMPACT_ATOMS: atom_id res chain seq x y z
N MET A 1 -49.51 -75.44 8.38
CA MET A 1 -49.08 -75.37 9.79
C MET A 1 -49.46 -74.00 10.35
N ARG A 2 -50.27 -74.00 11.41
CA ARG A 2 -50.46 -73.00 12.49
C ARG A 2 -50.38 -71.49 12.16
N THR A 3 -51.55 -70.88 11.91
CA THR A 3 -52.33 -69.91 12.76
C THR A 3 -51.58 -68.77 13.56
N PRO A 4 -52.26 -67.71 14.07
CA PRO A 4 -52.27 -66.37 13.45
C PRO A 4 -52.25 -65.21 14.51
N VAL A 5 -52.63 -63.98 14.11
CA VAL A 5 -53.26 -62.88 14.92
C VAL A 5 -52.50 -62.25 16.12
N HIS A 6 -52.25 -60.93 16.08
CA HIS A 6 -52.84 -59.95 17.04
C HIS A 6 -52.55 -58.47 16.68
N THR A 7 -53.61 -57.68 16.55
CA THR A 7 -53.67 -56.21 16.71
C THR A 7 -54.00 -55.88 18.19
N PRO A 8 -54.39 -54.64 18.59
CA PRO A 8 -53.70 -53.34 18.66
C PRO A 8 -53.76 -52.73 20.10
N ARG A 9 -53.27 -51.48 20.32
CA ARG A 9 -53.65 -50.44 21.34
C ARG A 9 -52.40 -49.72 21.90
N ARG A 10 -52.21 -48.42 21.64
CA ARG A 10 -52.75 -47.20 22.32
C ARG A 10 -52.19 -46.93 23.73
N CYS A 11 -51.80 -45.65 23.93
CA CYS A 11 -51.77 -44.88 25.19
C CYS A 11 -50.60 -45.23 26.16
N LEU A 12 -49.87 -44.33 26.84
CA LEU A 12 -50.01 -42.95 27.35
C LEU A 12 -48.58 -42.40 27.61
N PHE A 13 -48.28 -41.12 27.29
CA PHE A 13 -48.19 -39.97 28.23
C PHE A 13 -47.03 -40.01 29.25
N ARG A 14 -46.30 -38.87 29.33
CA ARG A 14 -45.13 -38.49 30.17
C ARG A 14 -43.78 -38.81 29.52
N ARG A 15 -42.78 -37.93 29.49
CA ARG A 15 -42.50 -36.73 30.31
C ARG A 15 -41.50 -35.83 29.54
N PHE A 16 -41.63 -34.53 29.79
CA PHE A 16 -40.64 -33.50 29.51
C PHE A 16 -39.37 -33.74 30.35
N LEU A 17 -38.24 -33.23 29.84
CA LEU A 17 -36.94 -32.97 30.49
C LEU A 17 -35.90 -34.11 30.55
N GLU A 18 -34.64 -33.67 30.41
CA GLU A 18 -33.34 -34.38 30.33
C GLU A 18 -32.94 -34.82 28.91
N CYS A 19 -31.77 -34.50 28.35
CA CYS A 19 -30.59 -33.85 28.90
C CYS A 19 -29.78 -33.18 27.79
N LEU A 20 -29.34 -31.97 28.08
CA LEU A 20 -28.33 -31.20 27.38
C LEU A 20 -27.01 -32.01 27.36
N LEU A 21 -26.56 -32.46 26.18
CA LEU A 21 -25.15 -32.76 25.91
C LEU A 21 -24.81 -32.02 24.62
N TYR A 22 -24.32 -30.79 24.76
CA TYR A 22 -22.90 -30.43 24.65
C TYR A 22 -22.38 -30.65 23.22
N VAL A 23 -22.43 -29.63 22.35
CA VAL A 23 -21.53 -28.45 22.27
C VAL A 23 -20.23 -28.77 21.49
N ASN A 24 -19.86 -27.81 20.64
CA ASN A 24 -18.63 -27.70 19.83
C ASN A 24 -18.66 -28.30 18.41
N CYS A 25 -19.36 -27.62 17.49
CA CYS A 25 -18.77 -27.37 16.17
C CYS A 25 -18.08 -26.00 16.22
N SER A 26 -17.05 -25.91 17.06
CA SER A 26 -15.98 -24.94 16.88
C SER A 26 -15.30 -25.33 15.57
N HIS A 27 -15.50 -24.54 14.52
CA HIS A 27 -14.60 -24.60 13.38
C HIS A 27 -13.19 -24.36 13.93
N PRO A 28 -12.27 -25.32 13.79
CA PRO A 28 -10.92 -25.15 14.28
C PRO A 28 -10.26 -24.07 13.43
N GLU A 29 -10.18 -22.87 14.00
CA GLU A 29 -8.96 -22.07 14.12
C GLU A 29 -7.74 -22.74 13.46
N LEU A 30 -7.59 -22.54 12.15
CA LEU A 30 -6.28 -22.50 11.52
C LEU A 30 -5.80 -21.05 11.60
N ALA A 31 -5.63 -20.57 12.83
CA ALA A 31 -4.67 -19.52 13.14
C ALA A 31 -3.28 -20.14 12.92
N LYS A 32 -2.91 -20.33 11.65
CA LYS A 32 -1.50 -20.46 11.29
C LYS A 32 -0.90 -19.08 11.54
N THR A 33 -0.04 -19.02 12.55
CA THR A 33 0.83 -17.90 12.88
C THR A 33 1.23 -17.17 11.61
N LEU A 34 0.72 -15.95 11.41
CA LEU A 34 1.26 -15.04 10.40
C LEU A 34 2.70 -14.78 10.80
N ILE A 35 3.63 -15.25 9.96
CA ILE A 35 5.07 -15.22 10.23
C ILE A 35 5.63 -13.86 9.84
N MET A 36 4.98 -13.14 8.90
CA MET A 36 5.31 -11.75 8.63
C MET A 36 5.30 -10.94 9.94
N LYS A 37 6.25 -10.00 10.03
CA LYS A 37 6.39 -9.00 11.09
C LYS A 37 5.22 -8.01 11.14
N THR A 38 4.00 -8.51 11.33
CA THR A 38 2.73 -7.78 11.19
C THR A 38 2.68 -6.57 12.11
N LYS A 39 3.08 -6.74 13.38
CA LYS A 39 3.10 -5.66 14.37
C LYS A 39 4.11 -4.57 13.98
N GLN A 40 5.33 -4.96 13.62
CA GLN A 40 6.37 -4.01 13.20
C GLN A 40 5.98 -3.30 11.91
N TYR A 41 5.39 -4.02 10.95
CA TYR A 41 4.93 -3.45 9.70
C TYR A 41 3.79 -2.46 9.91
N GLN A 42 2.83 -2.79 10.77
CA GLN A 42 1.77 -1.86 11.17
C GLN A 42 2.36 -0.58 11.76
N GLN A 43 3.27 -0.70 12.73
CA GLN A 43 3.95 0.45 13.35
C GLN A 43 4.73 1.26 12.31
N TRP A 44 5.42 0.60 11.38
CA TRP A 44 6.12 1.28 10.30
C TRP A 44 5.18 2.10 9.43
N LEU A 45 4.01 1.53 9.05
CA LEU A 45 2.98 2.23 8.28
C LEU A 45 2.38 3.43 9.05
N GLU A 46 2.17 3.30 10.35
CA GLU A 46 1.74 4.40 11.24
C GLU A 46 2.79 5.52 11.26
N CYS A 47 4.08 5.18 11.36
CA CYS A 47 5.19 6.13 11.27
C CYS A 47 5.31 6.80 9.89
N GLN A 48 4.79 6.18 8.83
CA GLN A 48 4.65 6.81 7.51
C GLN A 48 3.46 7.77 7.42
N LYS A 49 2.65 7.92 8.48
CA LYS A 49 1.42 8.75 8.52
C LYS A 49 0.32 8.28 7.57
N TYR A 50 0.26 6.98 7.27
CA TYR A 50 -0.85 6.40 6.53
C TYR A 50 -2.14 6.41 7.35
N GLN A 51 -3.29 6.53 6.67
CA GLN A 51 -4.60 6.51 7.33
C GLN A 51 -4.92 5.10 7.86
N PRO A 52 -5.67 4.96 8.97
CA PRO A 52 -5.99 3.65 9.55
C PRO A 52 -6.64 2.66 8.57
N VAL A 53 -7.54 3.14 7.70
CA VAL A 53 -8.19 2.31 6.67
C VAL A 53 -7.17 1.77 5.66
N THR A 54 -6.23 2.61 5.23
CA THR A 54 -5.14 2.22 4.33
C THR A 54 -4.23 1.19 4.99
N ILE A 55 -3.89 1.38 6.26
CA ILE A 55 -3.06 0.44 7.04
C ILE A 55 -3.71 -0.95 7.08
N GLN A 56 -4.99 -1.01 7.46
CA GLN A 56 -5.74 -2.27 7.52
C GLN A 56 -5.82 -2.96 6.15
N ALA A 57 -6.06 -2.20 5.08
CA ALA A 57 -6.07 -2.75 3.73
C ALA A 57 -4.70 -3.31 3.32
N GLN A 58 -3.60 -2.64 3.68
CA GLN A 58 -2.25 -3.14 3.38
C GLN A 58 -1.93 -4.42 4.14
N ILE A 59 -2.19 -4.46 5.46
CA ILE A 59 -2.01 -5.67 6.26
C ILE A 59 -2.78 -6.83 5.65
N HIS A 60 -4.08 -6.64 5.41
CA HIS A 60 -4.92 -7.69 4.82
C HIS A 60 -4.40 -8.23 3.48
N ARG A 61 -3.90 -7.34 2.61
CA ARG A 61 -3.34 -7.72 1.31
C ARG A 61 -2.08 -8.57 1.47
N VAL A 62 -1.16 -8.15 2.34
CA VAL A 62 0.09 -8.88 2.60
C VAL A 62 -0.19 -10.24 3.25
N GLU A 63 -1.08 -10.28 4.26
CA GLU A 63 -1.52 -11.54 4.90
C GLU A 63 -2.11 -12.53 3.89
N ARG A 64 -2.91 -12.03 2.94
CA ARG A 64 -3.49 -12.86 1.90
C ARG A 64 -2.42 -13.41 0.96
N VAL A 65 -1.43 -12.61 0.59
CA VAL A 65 -0.30 -13.10 -0.23
C VAL A 65 0.46 -14.18 0.53
N GLU A 66 0.83 -13.93 1.79
CA GLU A 66 1.56 -14.89 2.63
C GLU A 66 0.81 -16.22 2.75
N LYS A 67 -0.51 -16.17 2.98
CA LYS A 67 -1.36 -17.35 3.10
C LYS A 67 -1.27 -18.30 1.90
N TYR A 68 -1.09 -17.79 0.69
CA TYR A 68 -1.14 -18.58 -0.54
C TYR A 68 0.22 -18.77 -1.21
N LEU A 69 1.16 -17.84 -1.04
CA LEU A 69 2.49 -17.88 -1.67
C LEU A 69 3.61 -18.27 -0.70
N GLY A 70 3.34 -18.32 0.60
CA GLY A 70 4.30 -18.73 1.63
C GLY A 70 4.82 -17.55 2.47
N ASP A 71 5.62 -17.90 3.48
CA ASP A 71 6.20 -16.96 4.45
C ASP A 71 7.05 -15.89 3.76
N LEU A 72 6.59 -14.64 3.86
CA LEU A 72 7.22 -13.51 3.18
C LEU A 72 8.56 -13.14 3.80
N ASP A 73 8.79 -13.39 5.08
CA ASP A 73 10.07 -13.07 5.73
C ASP A 73 11.15 -14.05 5.24
N SER A 74 10.84 -15.35 5.22
CA SER A 74 11.74 -16.36 4.63
C SER A 74 12.00 -16.13 3.13
N LEU A 75 10.98 -15.72 2.38
CA LEU A 75 11.12 -15.41 0.94
C LEU A 75 11.94 -14.13 0.72
N PHE A 76 11.86 -13.15 1.63
CA PHE A 76 12.72 -11.98 1.60
C PHE A 76 14.20 -12.36 1.82
N ASP A 77 14.48 -13.23 2.79
CA ASP A 77 15.84 -13.70 3.05
C ASP A 77 16.42 -14.48 1.85
N SER A 78 15.55 -15.17 1.09
CA SER A 78 15.96 -15.94 -0.09
C SER A 78 16.27 -15.08 -1.31
N ASP A 79 15.37 -14.16 -1.70
CA ASP A 79 15.49 -13.43 -2.97
C ASP A 79 14.97 -11.99 -2.93
N GLN A 80 14.82 -11.43 -1.73
CA GLN A 80 14.22 -10.12 -1.49
C GLN A 80 12.81 -9.99 -2.09
N LEU A 81 12.01 -11.05 -2.01
CA LEU A 81 10.64 -11.13 -2.53
C LEU A 81 10.52 -11.00 -4.05
N SER A 82 11.62 -11.14 -4.80
CA SER A 82 11.66 -10.91 -6.24
C SER A 82 10.76 -11.90 -6.99
N SER A 83 10.82 -13.19 -6.65
CA SER A 83 9.98 -14.23 -7.27
C SER A 83 8.49 -14.03 -6.95
N VAL A 84 8.17 -13.60 -5.73
CA VAL A 84 6.79 -13.30 -5.33
C VAL A 84 6.24 -12.14 -6.15
N ILE A 85 7.00 -11.04 -6.24
CA ILE A 85 6.61 -9.86 -7.01
C ILE A 85 6.40 -10.20 -8.49
N GLU A 86 7.27 -11.01 -9.09
CA GLU A 86 7.13 -11.43 -10.48
C GLU A 86 5.93 -12.35 -10.68
N SER A 87 5.65 -13.28 -9.75
CA SER A 87 4.49 -14.16 -9.83
C SER A 87 3.15 -13.41 -9.80
N LEU A 88 3.11 -12.25 -9.13
CA LEU A 88 1.95 -11.37 -9.05
C LEU A 88 1.81 -10.44 -10.26
N ARG A 89 2.75 -10.47 -11.22
CA ARG A 89 2.69 -9.64 -12.42
C ARG A 89 1.57 -10.13 -13.35
N TYR A 90 0.60 -9.25 -13.60
CA TYR A 90 -0.47 -9.50 -14.56
C TYR A 90 -0.88 -8.18 -15.21
N THR A 91 -0.81 -8.12 -16.54
CA THR A 91 -1.03 -6.88 -17.30
C THR A 91 -2.43 -6.82 -17.90
N ALA A 92 -2.88 -5.62 -18.28
CA ALA A 92 -4.10 -5.47 -19.06
C ALA A 92 -4.04 -6.22 -20.41
N ASN A 93 -2.84 -6.43 -20.96
CA ASN A 93 -2.65 -7.25 -22.14
C ASN A 93 -2.86 -8.75 -21.85
N ASP A 94 -2.39 -9.27 -20.71
CA ASP A 94 -2.69 -10.64 -20.27
C ASP A 94 -4.20 -10.86 -20.12
N LEU A 95 -4.90 -9.87 -19.54
CA LEU A 95 -6.36 -9.91 -19.39
C LEU A 95 -7.08 -9.97 -20.75
N ARG A 96 -6.68 -9.12 -21.71
CA ARG A 96 -7.23 -9.14 -23.07
C ARG A 96 -7.01 -10.47 -23.79
N ASN A 97 -5.89 -11.12 -23.52
CA ASN A 97 -5.57 -12.43 -24.06
C ASN A 97 -6.18 -13.59 -23.25
N ALA A 98 -7.07 -13.30 -22.30
CA ALA A 98 -7.75 -14.28 -21.45
C ALA A 98 -6.78 -15.24 -20.74
N ARG A 99 -5.59 -14.77 -20.37
CA ARG A 99 -4.62 -15.57 -19.62
C ARG A 99 -5.18 -15.91 -18.24
N SER A 100 -5.08 -17.16 -17.81
CA SER A 100 -5.52 -17.55 -16.47
C SER A 100 -4.70 -16.86 -15.37
N ASN A 101 -5.26 -16.81 -14.16
CA ASN A 101 -4.56 -16.35 -12.96
C ASN A 101 -3.24 -17.13 -12.77
N PRO A 102 -2.07 -16.47 -12.74
CA PRO A 102 -0.78 -17.14 -12.56
C PRO A 102 -0.52 -17.59 -11.11
N THR A 103 -1.38 -17.20 -10.16
CA THR A 103 -1.19 -17.46 -8.73
C THR A 103 -2.24 -18.43 -8.18
N PRO A 104 -1.96 -19.12 -7.06
CA PRO A 104 -2.95 -19.90 -6.33
C PRO A 104 -3.94 -19.04 -5.52
N ILE A 105 -3.83 -17.70 -5.53
CA ILE A 105 -4.72 -16.81 -4.77
C ILE A 105 -6.10 -16.80 -5.44
N PRO A 106 -7.18 -17.19 -4.76
CA PRO A 106 -8.53 -17.05 -5.29
C PRO A 106 -8.91 -15.58 -5.42
N ILE A 107 -9.35 -15.16 -6.60
CA ILE A 107 -9.73 -13.77 -6.89
C ILE A 107 -11.12 -13.78 -7.52
N ASP A 108 -12.04 -13.09 -6.87
CA ASP A 108 -13.37 -12.78 -7.40
C ASP A 108 -13.36 -11.35 -7.94
N GLY A 109 -13.77 -11.15 -9.19
CA GLY A 109 -13.81 -9.84 -9.84
C GLY A 109 -12.61 -9.56 -10.76
N ASP A 110 -12.12 -8.32 -10.74
CA ASP A 110 -11.04 -7.88 -11.65
C ASP A 110 -9.70 -8.48 -11.23
N LEU A 111 -9.26 -9.49 -11.98
CA LEU A 111 -7.99 -10.19 -11.77
C LEU A 111 -6.78 -9.25 -11.83
N CYS A 112 -6.76 -8.34 -12.81
CA CYS A 112 -5.64 -7.44 -13.02
C CYS A 112 -5.52 -6.44 -11.87
N ALA A 113 -6.63 -5.85 -11.44
CA ALA A 113 -6.65 -4.89 -10.34
C ALA A 113 -6.25 -5.53 -9.00
N ASN A 114 -6.72 -6.75 -8.72
CA ASN A 114 -6.38 -7.47 -7.49
C ASN A 114 -4.91 -7.87 -7.45
N LEU A 115 -4.37 -8.47 -8.51
CA LEU A 115 -2.95 -8.86 -8.56
C LEU A 115 -2.01 -7.65 -8.50
N ALA A 116 -2.37 -6.55 -9.18
CA ALA A 116 -1.65 -5.29 -9.03
C ALA A 116 -1.64 -4.81 -7.57
N SER A 117 -2.78 -4.85 -6.88
CA SER A 117 -2.90 -4.43 -5.47
C SER A 117 -2.07 -5.31 -4.53
N TYR A 118 -2.04 -6.64 -4.75
CA TYR A 118 -1.20 -7.56 -3.99
C TYR A 118 0.28 -7.32 -4.26
N ARG A 119 0.67 -7.14 -5.52
CA ARG A 119 2.05 -6.82 -5.91
C ARG A 119 2.54 -5.54 -5.24
N ASP A 120 1.70 -4.51 -5.22
CA ASP A 120 2.00 -3.23 -4.57
C ASP A 120 2.15 -3.38 -3.05
N ALA A 121 1.30 -4.19 -2.42
CA ALA A 121 1.42 -4.50 -1.00
C ALA A 121 2.74 -5.21 -0.66
N VAL A 122 3.14 -6.21 -1.45
CA VAL A 122 4.42 -6.92 -1.28
C VAL A 122 5.62 -6.01 -1.52
N LYS A 123 5.60 -5.18 -2.57
CA LYS A 123 6.66 -4.19 -2.82
C LYS A 123 6.81 -3.22 -1.64
N ARG A 124 5.71 -2.83 -0.99
CA ARG A 124 5.74 -1.97 0.21
C ARG A 124 6.23 -2.72 1.45
N TYR A 125 5.84 -3.98 1.63
CA TYR A 125 6.39 -4.81 2.70
C TYR A 125 7.91 -4.99 2.56
N ARG A 126 8.38 -5.21 1.32
CA ARG A 126 9.81 -5.21 1.00
C ARG A 126 10.49 -3.87 1.35
N LYS A 127 9.85 -2.73 1.06
CA LYS A 127 10.35 -1.40 1.46
C LYS A 127 10.53 -1.31 2.97
N PHE A 128 9.57 -1.80 3.74
CA PHE A 128 9.67 -1.90 5.21
C PHE A 128 10.86 -2.76 5.65
N LEU A 129 11.08 -3.92 5.03
CA LEU A 129 12.19 -4.82 5.39
C LEU A 129 13.58 -4.26 5.05
N ILE A 130 13.66 -3.38 4.04
CA ILE A 130 14.92 -2.74 3.61
C ILE A 130 15.18 -1.44 4.37
N ASP A 131 14.15 -0.74 4.87
CA ASP A 131 14.26 0.58 5.48
C ASP A 131 15.16 0.55 6.74
N PRO A 132 16.39 1.09 6.66
CA PRO A 132 17.38 0.98 7.74
C PRO A 132 17.05 1.87 8.94
N LEU A 133 16.02 2.73 8.85
CA LEU A 133 15.63 3.66 9.91
C LEU A 133 14.51 3.13 10.82
N PHE A 134 13.96 1.94 10.54
CA PHE A 134 12.98 1.34 11.43
C PHE A 134 13.67 0.49 12.51
N THR A 135 14.03 1.14 13.61
CA THR A 135 14.34 0.43 14.86
C THR A 135 13.01 0.22 15.59
N PRO A 136 12.57 -1.03 15.85
CA PRO A 136 11.41 -1.30 16.69
C PRO A 136 11.54 -0.53 18.02
N PRO A 137 10.46 0.08 18.55
CA PRO A 137 10.52 0.84 19.81
C PRO A 137 11.10 0.05 20.99
N GLU A 138 11.04 -1.28 20.90
CA GLU A 138 11.52 -2.25 21.89
C GLU A 138 13.06 -2.29 22.01
N LEU A 139 13.83 -1.70 21.08
CA LEU A 139 15.30 -1.71 21.08
C LEU A 139 15.97 -0.42 21.62
N ASN A 140 15.19 0.58 22.05
CA ASN A 140 15.73 1.82 22.62
C ASN A 140 16.11 1.73 24.12
N GLN A 141 16.15 0.54 24.71
CA GLN A 141 16.44 0.41 26.15
C GLN A 141 17.91 0.30 26.53
N GLU A 142 18.84 0.06 25.61
CA GLU A 142 20.27 0.10 25.92
C GLU A 142 21.03 0.49 24.66
N LEU A 143 21.69 1.65 24.67
CA LEU A 143 23.00 1.93 24.05
C LEU A 143 23.29 3.43 24.21
N ASP A 144 23.64 3.81 25.43
CA ASP A 144 24.41 5.02 25.68
C ASP A 144 25.89 4.79 25.28
N ALA A 145 26.49 5.86 24.72
CA ALA A 145 27.92 6.15 24.58
C ALA A 145 28.72 5.51 23.41
N ASN A 146 28.77 6.22 22.27
CA ASN A 146 30.05 6.65 21.66
C ASN A 146 29.85 7.75 20.59
N PRO A 147 30.42 8.97 20.71
CA PRO A 147 30.29 10.01 19.69
C PRO A 147 31.51 10.01 18.76
N GLN A 148 31.34 9.55 17.51
CA GLN A 148 32.29 9.89 16.44
C GLN A 148 31.59 10.08 15.09
N LEU A 149 31.38 11.37 14.80
CA LEU A 149 31.19 12.06 13.51
C LEU A 149 30.61 11.23 12.35
N THR A 150 29.36 11.49 11.96
CA THR A 150 28.93 11.64 10.55
C THR A 150 27.52 12.24 10.52
N VAL A 151 27.25 13.09 9.52
CA VAL A 151 25.99 13.82 9.20
C VAL A 151 24.82 13.53 10.16
N THR A 152 24.43 14.51 10.98
CA THR A 152 23.43 14.32 12.05
C THR A 152 22.16 13.67 11.50
N ASP A 153 21.87 12.44 11.94
CA ASP A 153 20.63 11.70 11.63
C ASP A 153 19.36 12.51 11.89
N GLU A 154 19.44 13.53 12.75
CA GLU A 154 18.39 14.50 13.02
C GLU A 154 17.97 15.33 11.78
N ASP A 155 18.89 15.78 10.92
CA ASP A 155 18.55 16.57 9.71
C ASP A 155 17.91 15.67 8.64
N ALA A 156 18.40 14.44 8.51
CA ALA A 156 17.78 13.44 7.64
C ALA A 156 16.37 13.08 8.12
N GLY A 157 16.20 12.82 9.43
CA GLY A 157 14.92 12.54 10.05
C GLY A 157 13.92 13.70 9.91
N GLN A 158 14.35 14.95 10.09
CA GLN A 158 13.51 16.14 9.90
C GLN A 158 13.06 16.31 8.45
N ARG A 159 13.95 16.10 7.47
CA ARG A 159 13.59 16.17 6.04
C ARG A 159 12.58 15.10 5.65
N ILE A 160 12.77 13.86 6.14
CA ILE A 160 11.84 12.75 5.91
C ILE A 160 10.47 13.05 6.56
N GLY A 161 10.45 13.58 7.77
CA GLY A 161 9.22 14.00 8.45
C GLY A 161 8.46 15.05 7.65
N LEU A 162 9.17 16.07 7.14
CA LEU A 162 8.59 17.13 6.32
C LEU A 162 8.01 16.60 5.01
N GLU A 163 8.68 15.66 4.34
CA GLU A 163 8.19 15.04 3.11
C GLU A 163 6.86 14.33 3.34
N ARG A 164 6.79 13.48 4.38
CA ARG A 164 5.57 12.77 4.78
C ARG A 164 4.44 13.74 5.14
N ASP A 165 4.75 14.81 5.88
CA ASP A 165 3.77 15.84 6.24
C ASP A 165 3.22 16.59 5.02
N MET A 166 4.10 16.95 4.10
CA MET A 166 3.69 17.62 2.87
C MET A 166 2.83 16.71 1.99
N GLN A 167 3.19 15.43 1.87
CA GLN A 167 2.38 14.45 1.14
C GLN A 167 1.00 14.27 1.78
N ALA A 168 0.93 14.12 3.11
CA ALA A 168 -0.33 13.99 3.84
C ALA A 168 -1.21 15.23 3.68
N ALA A 169 -0.64 16.43 3.81
CA ALA A 169 -1.37 17.69 3.64
C ALA A 169 -1.90 17.85 2.20
N LEU A 170 -1.09 17.48 1.21
CA LEU A 170 -1.46 17.56 -0.21
C LEU A 170 -2.60 16.59 -0.55
N ARG A 171 -2.59 15.37 0.01
CA ARG A 171 -3.68 14.39 -0.16
C ARG A 171 -5.03 14.93 0.34
N LEU A 172 -5.04 15.67 1.46
CA LEU A 172 -6.28 16.25 2.02
C LEU A 172 -6.88 17.36 1.16
N LYS A 173 -6.07 18.05 0.35
CA LYS A 173 -6.49 19.20 -0.45
C LYS A 173 -5.94 19.13 -1.87
N ILE A 174 -6.05 17.95 -2.49
CA ILE A 174 -5.42 17.66 -3.78
C ILE A 174 -5.90 18.60 -4.90
N GLU A 175 -7.15 19.09 -4.79
CA GLU A 175 -7.75 20.06 -5.72
C GLU A 175 -7.00 21.41 -5.79
N GLN A 176 -6.13 21.71 -4.81
CA GLN A 176 -5.26 22.89 -4.87
C GLN A 176 -4.22 22.82 -6.00
N LEU A 177 -3.84 21.61 -6.43
CA LEU A 177 -2.98 21.44 -7.60
C LEU A 177 -3.74 21.70 -8.89
N GLU A 178 -4.97 21.19 -8.97
CA GLU A 178 -5.83 21.27 -10.14
C GLU A 178 -7.28 20.97 -9.76
N SER A 179 -8.22 21.76 -10.27
CA SER A 179 -9.65 21.56 -10.00
C SER A 179 -10.15 20.23 -10.60
N GLY A 180 -10.92 19.48 -9.81
CA GLY A 180 -11.49 18.18 -10.22
C GLY A 180 -10.51 17.01 -10.15
N LEU A 181 -9.34 17.20 -9.54
CA LEU A 181 -8.36 16.14 -9.30
C LEU A 181 -8.82 15.26 -8.11
N SER A 182 -8.81 13.94 -8.27
CA SER A 182 -9.18 12.97 -7.22
C SER A 182 -8.11 11.91 -7.01
N VAL A 183 -7.71 11.66 -5.77
CA VAL A 183 -6.72 10.61 -5.42
C VAL A 183 -7.29 9.22 -5.67
N ILE A 184 -6.51 8.31 -6.25
CA ILE A 184 -6.93 6.95 -6.65
C ILE A 184 -5.95 5.83 -6.22
N ASP A 185 -5.12 6.08 -5.21
CA ASP A 185 -4.06 5.16 -4.74
C ASP A 185 -4.33 4.56 -3.35
N ASP A 186 -5.59 4.54 -2.93
CA ASP A 186 -6.03 4.06 -1.61
C ASP A 186 -5.34 4.75 -0.43
N GLY A 187 -4.83 5.98 -0.62
CA GLY A 187 -4.18 6.75 0.43
C GLY A 187 -2.72 6.33 0.69
N ALA A 188 -2.13 5.52 -0.18
CA ALA A 188 -0.72 5.11 -0.09
C ALA A 188 0.08 5.43 -1.36
N GLU A 189 1.41 5.52 -1.24
CA GLU A 189 2.29 5.61 -2.41
C GLU A 189 2.02 4.43 -3.35
N ARG A 190 1.81 4.66 -4.65
CA ARG A 190 1.58 3.58 -5.61
C ARG A 190 2.90 3.00 -6.08
N SER A 191 3.02 1.67 -6.13
CA SER A 191 4.24 1.06 -6.64
C SER A 191 4.21 0.89 -8.15
N VAL A 192 5.34 1.14 -8.78
CA VAL A 192 5.59 0.91 -10.21
C VAL A 192 6.92 0.19 -10.40
N ASP A 193 7.36 -0.04 -11.63
CA ASP A 193 8.61 -0.77 -11.90
C ASP A 193 9.84 0.08 -11.60
N SER A 194 9.75 1.39 -11.85
CA SER A 194 10.82 2.35 -11.59
C SER A 194 10.82 2.96 -10.17
N GLY A 195 9.86 2.62 -9.31
CA GLY A 195 9.84 3.09 -7.92
C GLY A 195 8.45 3.19 -7.28
N PHE A 196 8.27 4.23 -6.47
CA PHE A 196 7.01 4.55 -5.79
C PHE A 196 6.60 5.97 -6.17
N ILE A 197 5.36 6.10 -6.62
CA ILE A 197 4.73 7.39 -6.92
C ILE A 197 4.17 7.96 -5.63
N ASP A 198 4.52 9.21 -5.31
CA ASP A 198 4.05 9.86 -4.09
C ASP A 198 2.52 9.92 -4.03
N ILE A 199 1.86 10.40 -5.09
CA ILE A 199 0.40 10.41 -5.19
C ILE A 199 -0.03 10.04 -6.61
N THR A 200 -0.95 9.08 -6.74
CA THR A 200 -1.63 8.82 -8.01
C THR A 200 -3.06 9.35 -7.95
N ALA A 201 -3.43 10.17 -8.92
CA ALA A 201 -4.73 10.80 -9.01
C ALA A 201 -5.37 10.60 -10.40
N ARG A 202 -6.60 11.07 -10.53
CA ARG A 202 -7.37 11.14 -11.77
C ARG A 202 -7.87 12.56 -11.95
N ASP A 203 -7.71 13.12 -13.15
CA ASP A 203 -8.27 14.44 -13.46
C ASP A 203 -9.77 14.35 -13.79
N SER A 204 -10.39 15.51 -14.01
CA SER A 204 -11.81 15.64 -14.35
C SER A 204 -12.20 14.97 -15.68
N SER A 205 -11.23 14.69 -16.56
CA SER A 205 -11.42 13.98 -17.82
C SER A 205 -11.18 12.47 -17.70
N GLY A 206 -10.87 11.98 -16.49
CA GLY A 206 -10.64 10.57 -16.22
C GLY A 206 -9.21 10.10 -16.51
N VAL A 207 -8.29 11.01 -16.87
CA VAL A 207 -6.89 10.70 -17.20
C VAL A 207 -6.08 10.50 -15.93
N THR A 208 -5.19 9.51 -15.92
CA THR A 208 -4.32 9.23 -14.77
C THR A 208 -3.26 10.33 -14.65
N VAL A 209 -3.10 10.85 -13.44
CA VAL A 209 -2.12 11.88 -13.09
C VAL A 209 -1.15 11.33 -12.06
N VAL A 210 0.13 11.28 -12.42
CA VAL A 210 1.25 10.96 -11.53
C VAL A 210 1.72 12.24 -10.87
N ILE A 211 1.86 12.25 -9.56
CA ILE A 211 2.29 13.43 -8.80
C ILE A 211 3.54 13.06 -8.00
N GLU A 212 4.61 13.82 -8.22
CA GLU A 212 5.89 13.68 -7.52
C GLU A 212 6.13 14.96 -6.71
N LEU A 213 6.59 14.82 -5.48
CA LEU A 213 6.80 15.89 -4.52
C LEU A 213 8.28 16.00 -4.14
N LYS A 214 8.78 17.22 -4.03
CA LYS A 214 10.12 17.51 -3.49
C LYS A 214 10.02 18.62 -2.44
N THR A 215 10.65 18.41 -1.28
CA THR A 215 10.71 19.37 -0.17
C THR A 215 11.62 20.59 -0.45
N GLY A 216 12.39 20.55 -1.54
CA GLY A 216 13.36 21.58 -1.91
C GLY A 216 13.27 21.97 -3.38
N ILE A 217 14.34 22.58 -3.88
CA ILE A 217 14.47 22.93 -5.30
C ILE A 217 14.63 21.64 -6.11
N ALA A 218 13.70 21.37 -7.03
CA ALA A 218 13.74 20.21 -7.90
C ALA A 218 14.60 20.48 -9.15
N GLY A 219 15.54 19.58 -9.42
CA GLY A 219 16.39 19.62 -10.61
C GLY A 219 16.02 18.57 -11.67
N GLN A 220 16.83 18.46 -12.72
CA GLN A 220 16.58 17.54 -13.85
C GLN A 220 16.35 16.06 -13.45
N ARG A 221 16.90 15.62 -12.31
CA ARG A 221 16.68 14.25 -11.79
C ARG A 221 15.22 14.01 -11.36
N ALA A 222 14.56 15.03 -10.80
CA ALA A 222 13.16 14.93 -10.42
C ALA A 222 12.25 14.85 -11.67
N VAL A 223 12.63 15.55 -12.75
CA VAL A 223 11.96 15.42 -14.05
C VAL A 223 12.14 14.01 -14.61
N ALA A 224 13.36 13.47 -14.60
CA ALA A 224 13.60 12.09 -15.04
C ALA A 224 12.77 11.08 -14.22
N GLN A 225 12.70 11.26 -12.90
CA GLN A 225 11.95 10.39 -12.00
C GLN A 225 10.45 10.36 -12.36
N ILE A 226 9.78 11.52 -12.43
CA ILE A 226 8.36 11.56 -12.77
C ILE A 226 8.08 11.03 -14.18
N LEU A 227 8.97 11.25 -15.14
CA LEU A 227 8.82 10.70 -16.50
C LEU A 227 8.92 9.18 -16.53
N SER A 228 9.80 8.58 -15.73
CA SER A 228 9.86 7.11 -15.58
C SER A 228 8.54 6.56 -15.05
N TYR A 229 7.97 7.19 -14.02
CA TYR A 229 6.68 6.79 -13.46
C TYR A 229 5.53 6.93 -14.48
N MET A 230 5.49 8.03 -15.23
CA MET A 230 4.51 8.21 -16.29
C MET A 230 4.62 7.12 -17.35
N GLY A 231 5.85 6.72 -17.71
CA GLY A 231 6.12 5.62 -18.64
C GLY A 231 5.59 4.28 -18.14
N ASP A 232 5.84 3.95 -16.87
CA ASP A 232 5.33 2.71 -16.26
C ASP A 232 3.79 2.65 -16.27
N ILE A 233 3.13 3.73 -15.84
CA ILE A 233 1.67 3.81 -15.83
C ILE A 233 1.10 3.73 -17.25
N MET A 234 1.75 4.38 -18.22
CA MET A 234 1.35 4.31 -19.62
C MET A 234 1.40 2.87 -20.13
N LEU A 235 2.46 2.11 -19.81
CA LEU A 235 2.57 0.70 -20.17
C LEU A 235 1.49 -0.16 -19.50
N GLU A 236 1.24 0.06 -18.21
CA GLU A 236 0.17 -0.63 -17.47
C GLU A 236 -1.22 -0.35 -18.07
N GLN A 237 -1.44 0.88 -18.57
CA GLN A 237 -2.70 1.32 -19.16
C GLN A 237 -2.73 1.20 -20.70
N ASN A 238 -1.91 0.32 -21.29
CA ASN A 238 -1.89 0.03 -22.73
C ASN A 238 -1.67 1.25 -23.64
N GLY A 239 -0.77 2.15 -23.26
CA GLY A 239 -0.48 3.35 -24.03
C GLY A 239 -1.51 4.47 -23.82
N ALA A 240 -2.41 4.34 -22.85
CA ALA A 240 -3.32 5.43 -22.49
C ALA A 240 -2.52 6.66 -22.08
N LYS A 241 -3.12 7.84 -22.32
CA LYS A 241 -2.52 9.11 -21.93
C LYS A 241 -2.32 9.16 -20.41
N VAL A 242 -1.16 9.67 -19.99
CA VAL A 242 -0.81 9.90 -18.59
C VAL A 242 -0.27 11.32 -18.45
N ARG A 243 -0.64 12.00 -17.36
CA ARG A 243 -0.14 13.34 -17.03
C ARG A 243 0.79 13.27 -15.82
N GLY A 244 1.72 14.22 -15.72
CA GLY A 244 2.62 14.40 -14.59
C GLY A 244 2.44 15.77 -13.95
N ILE A 245 2.43 15.82 -12.62
CA ILE A 245 2.56 17.07 -11.85
C ILE A 245 3.77 16.91 -10.93
N LEU A 246 4.84 17.66 -11.20
CA LEU A 246 5.99 17.73 -10.31
C LEU A 246 5.81 18.95 -9.39
N VAL A 247 5.78 18.70 -8.08
CA VAL A 247 5.54 19.70 -7.03
C VAL A 247 6.84 19.94 -6.27
N ALA A 248 7.27 21.20 -6.15
CA ALA A 248 8.52 21.55 -5.45
C ALA A 248 8.47 22.98 -4.87
N SER A 249 9.43 23.36 -4.02
CA SER A 249 9.50 24.75 -3.53
C SER A 249 9.99 25.71 -4.62
N ASP A 250 10.87 25.23 -5.51
CA ASP A 250 11.22 25.84 -6.79
C ASP A 250 11.81 24.78 -7.74
N PHE A 251 12.19 25.21 -8.94
CA PHE A 251 12.81 24.39 -9.97
C PHE A 251 14.07 25.08 -10.53
N ASP A 252 15.13 24.31 -10.75
CA ASP A 252 16.31 24.84 -11.43
C ASP A 252 16.04 25.12 -12.92
N SER A 253 16.98 25.80 -13.59
CA SER A 253 16.84 26.17 -15.00
C SER A 253 16.81 24.96 -15.94
N ARG A 254 17.49 23.87 -15.59
CA ARG A 254 17.54 22.64 -16.39
C ARG A 254 16.24 21.86 -16.30
N ALA A 255 15.64 21.75 -15.11
CA ALA A 255 14.32 21.17 -14.88
C ALA A 255 13.25 21.96 -15.65
N LYS A 256 13.26 23.29 -15.54
CA LYS A 256 12.37 24.17 -16.31
C LYS A 256 12.53 23.97 -17.82
N ALA A 257 13.77 23.86 -18.31
CA ALA A 257 14.03 23.63 -19.74
C ALA A 257 13.55 22.24 -20.20
N ALA A 258 13.84 21.18 -19.45
CA ALA A 258 13.42 19.82 -19.77
C ALA A 258 11.90 19.68 -19.77
N ALA A 259 11.22 20.21 -18.74
CA ALA A 259 9.77 20.12 -18.62
C ALA A 259 9.03 20.82 -19.77
N ARG A 260 9.57 21.92 -20.33
CA ARG A 260 8.97 22.59 -21.51
C ARG A 260 8.85 21.68 -22.74
N MET A 261 9.67 20.64 -22.83
CA MET A 261 9.62 19.69 -23.95
C MET A 261 8.60 18.57 -23.75
N VAL A 262 7.95 18.49 -22.59
CA VAL A 262 6.99 17.43 -22.24
C VAL A 262 5.61 18.06 -22.02
N PRO A 263 4.71 18.00 -23.02
CA PRO A 263 3.40 18.69 -22.95
C PRO A 263 2.52 18.26 -21.77
N ASP A 264 2.62 17.00 -21.37
CA ASP A 264 1.79 16.41 -20.31
C ASP A 264 2.43 16.48 -18.91
N LEU A 265 3.55 17.20 -18.75
CA LEU A 265 4.20 17.45 -17.48
C LEU A 265 4.04 18.91 -17.05
N ILE A 266 3.46 19.12 -15.86
CA ILE A 266 3.30 20.45 -15.26
C ILE A 266 4.20 20.58 -14.03
N LEU A 267 4.86 21.74 -13.90
CA LEU A 267 5.60 22.11 -12.70
C LEU A 267 4.73 22.97 -11.79
N ARG A 268 4.56 22.58 -10.52
CA ARG A 268 3.80 23.33 -9.51
C ARG A 268 4.72 23.73 -8.35
N LYS A 269 4.71 25.02 -8.02
CA LYS A 269 5.42 25.53 -6.85
C LYS A 269 4.50 25.53 -5.63
N TYR A 270 5.01 25.13 -4.47
CA TYR A 270 4.35 25.39 -3.19
C TYR A 270 5.14 26.45 -2.40
N SER A 271 4.48 27.07 -1.42
CA SER A 271 5.10 27.99 -0.47
C SER A 271 4.50 27.80 0.91
N VAL A 272 5.33 27.82 1.95
CA VAL A 272 4.90 27.84 3.35
C VAL A 272 4.86 29.30 3.82
N ARG A 273 3.75 29.74 4.43
CA ARG A 273 3.63 31.07 5.05
C ARG A 273 3.33 30.90 6.53
N PHE A 274 4.17 31.48 7.37
CA PHE A 274 3.90 31.64 8.80
C PHE A 274 3.36 33.05 9.05
N SER A 275 2.41 33.17 9.97
CA SER A 275 1.91 34.44 10.51
C SER A 275 1.92 34.34 12.03
N PHE A 276 2.36 35.41 12.69
CA PHE A 276 2.44 35.49 14.15
C PHE A 276 1.53 36.61 14.66
N SER A 277 1.02 36.44 15.87
CA SER A 277 0.26 37.44 16.62
C SER A 277 0.78 37.49 18.05
N ASP A 278 0.52 38.58 18.77
CA ASP A 278 1.00 38.75 20.13
C ASP A 278 0.43 37.66 21.06
N GLY A 279 1.31 37.07 21.87
CA GLY A 279 0.98 35.96 22.78
C GLY A 279 0.75 36.40 24.23
N ALA A 280 0.79 37.70 24.50
CA ALA A 280 0.52 38.28 25.81
C ALA A 280 -0.54 39.38 25.63
N GLU A 281 -1.77 39.08 26.02
CA GLU A 281 -2.73 40.10 26.48
C GLU A 281 -2.40 40.51 27.91
#